data_AF-A0AAQ0YRI3-F1
#
_entry.id   AF-A0AAQ0YRI3-F1
#
_cell.length_a   1.000
_cell.length_b   1.000
_cell.length_c   1.000
_cell.angle_alpha   90.00
_cell.angle_beta   90.00
_cell.angle_gamma   90.00
#
_symmetry.space_group_name_H-M   'P 1'
#
loop_
_entity.id
_entity.type
_entity.pdbx_description
1 polymer ?
#
loop_
_entity_poly.entity_id
_entity_poly.type
_entity_poly.pdbx_seq_one_letter_code
_entity_poly.pdbx_strand_id
1 'polypeptide(L)'
;RDRLQAARAHSPATLRVHPARVQALQLNAGGALLQLDDGQVLQVSVVVLAVGNALRPLPLRGATGLSHAQRVEAWETEAVAALPPDAAVCIVGSGLSMADTVMTLAAQAHRASVHVVSRHGLLPLPQAHGGVALFDPQPLLTMPLRARMRTLRQHARAAAAQGLPWQSVMERIRPLSQALWQTLSVADQRRFLRHVVRYWDVHRHRIAATVHAQLQAMQASGQLQVHRARLDVAFEVGACVRVSAGAASAANAGHALQLDVQTLVNATGVEMRVQAMRNRLLQQLLGQGIAVAGPHGIGVDTTADGSLIDADGRTQPQLRVIGSLRIGTLWESLAVPELREQAAAIARDVLVLLGR
;
A
#
# COMPACT_ATOMS: atom_id res chain seq x y z
N ARG A 1 6.26 -21.38 -3.92
CA ARG A 1 5.77 -22.68 -3.40
C ARG A 1 6.94 -23.51 -2.88
N ASP A 2 8.06 -23.54 -3.61
CA ASP A 2 9.27 -24.30 -3.28
C ASP A 2 9.90 -23.92 -1.94
N ARG A 3 10.01 -22.62 -1.62
CA ARG A 3 10.49 -22.16 -0.30
C ARG A 3 9.65 -22.69 0.87
N LEU A 4 8.32 -22.78 0.70
CA LEU A 4 7.44 -23.30 1.74
C LEU A 4 7.59 -24.82 1.86
N GLN A 5 7.72 -25.54 0.74
CA GLN A 5 7.99 -26.98 0.75
C GLN A 5 9.34 -27.30 1.43
N ALA A 6 10.39 -26.56 1.09
CA ALA A 6 11.70 -26.69 1.74
C ALA A 6 11.63 -26.41 3.24
N ALA A 7 10.90 -25.35 3.65
CA ALA A 7 10.69 -25.05 5.07
C ALA A 7 9.94 -26.19 5.79
N ARG A 8 8.90 -26.77 5.17
CA ARG A 8 8.16 -27.91 5.74
C ARG A 8 9.04 -29.15 5.91
N ALA A 9 9.94 -29.42 4.97
CA ALA A 9 10.80 -30.60 5.02
C ALA A 9 11.83 -30.58 6.16
N HIS A 10 12.22 -29.38 6.62
CA HIS A 10 13.26 -29.21 7.65
C HIS A 10 12.71 -28.65 8.97
N SER A 11 11.39 -28.44 9.08
CA SER A 11 10.79 -27.87 10.29
C SER A 11 10.39 -28.96 11.27
N PRO A 12 10.67 -28.80 12.57
CA PRO A 12 10.08 -29.65 13.61
C PRO A 12 8.57 -29.38 13.80
N ALA A 13 8.01 -28.36 13.16
CA ALA A 13 6.58 -28.03 13.22
C ALA A 13 5.81 -28.68 12.07
N THR A 14 4.52 -28.96 12.30
CA THR A 14 3.60 -29.40 11.25
C THR A 14 2.83 -28.20 10.70
N LEU A 15 2.64 -28.16 9.37
CA LEU A 15 1.81 -27.15 8.71
C LEU A 15 0.56 -27.81 8.14
N ARG A 16 -0.61 -27.35 8.60
CA ARG A 16 -1.92 -27.69 8.04
C ARG A 16 -2.49 -26.45 7.35
N VAL A 17 -2.92 -26.59 6.10
CA VAL A 17 -3.53 -25.51 5.32
C VAL A 17 -5.02 -25.82 5.19
N HIS A 18 -5.86 -24.92 5.68
CA HIS A 18 -7.31 -25.01 5.55
C HIS A 18 -7.76 -24.05 4.43
N PRO A 19 -8.26 -24.54 3.28
CA PRO A 19 -8.71 -23.71 2.17
C PRO A 19 -10.12 -23.12 2.43
N ALA A 20 -10.34 -22.58 3.62
CA ALA A 20 -11.61 -22.03 4.09
C ALA A 20 -11.38 -20.63 4.67
N ARG A 21 -12.39 -19.76 4.59
CA ARG A 21 -12.31 -18.40 5.14
C ARG A 21 -12.75 -18.41 6.59
N VAL A 22 -11.95 -17.82 7.47
CA VAL A 22 -12.39 -17.50 8.84
C VAL A 22 -13.44 -16.39 8.77
N GLN A 23 -14.66 -16.69 9.24
CA GLN A 23 -15.77 -15.74 9.27
C GLN A 23 -15.89 -15.02 10.62
N ALA A 24 -15.55 -15.70 11.71
CA ALA A 24 -15.62 -15.16 13.05
C ALA A 24 -14.52 -15.74 13.95
N LEU A 25 -14.13 -14.95 14.94
CA LEU A 25 -13.19 -15.32 15.99
C LEU A 25 -13.78 -14.97 17.35
N GLN A 26 -13.72 -15.90 18.29
CA GLN A 26 -14.08 -15.69 19.69
C GLN A 26 -12.90 -16.05 20.59
N LEU A 27 -12.53 -15.15 21.50
CA LEU A 27 -11.51 -15.44 22.50
C LEU A 27 -12.09 -16.28 23.64
N ASN A 28 -11.30 -17.21 24.18
CA ASN A 28 -11.64 -18.01 25.33
C ASN A 28 -10.40 -18.29 26.21
N ALA A 29 -10.59 -18.92 27.37
CA ALA A 29 -9.49 -19.22 28.28
C ALA A 29 -8.38 -20.09 27.65
N GLY A 30 -8.71 -20.90 26.63
CA GLY A 30 -7.79 -21.76 25.91
C GLY A 30 -7.18 -21.15 24.64
N GLY A 31 -7.40 -19.85 24.37
CA GLY A 31 -6.97 -19.18 23.15
C GLY A 31 -8.13 -18.57 22.37
N ALA A 32 -8.42 -19.12 21.20
CA ALA A 32 -9.48 -18.66 20.32
C ALA A 32 -10.21 -19.81 19.63
N LEU A 33 -11.50 -19.60 19.41
CA LEU A 33 -12.37 -20.41 18.57
C LEU A 33 -12.56 -19.70 17.23
N LEU A 34 -12.23 -20.37 16.13
CA LEU A 34 -12.37 -19.85 14.76
C LEU A 34 -13.53 -20.56 14.08
N GLN A 35 -14.48 -19.79 13.55
CA GLN A 35 -15.56 -20.31 12.70
C GLN A 35 -15.20 -20.11 11.23
N LEU A 36 -15.21 -21.20 10.46
CA LEU A 36 -14.91 -21.21 9.04
C LEU A 36 -16.18 -21.15 8.18
N ASP A 37 -16.03 -20.75 6.90
CA ASP A 37 -17.14 -20.64 5.95
C ASP A 37 -17.65 -21.98 5.41
N ASP A 38 -16.92 -23.07 5.66
CA ASP A 38 -17.33 -24.46 5.40
C ASP A 38 -18.07 -25.09 6.60
N GLY A 39 -18.33 -24.31 7.67
CA GLY A 39 -19.00 -24.76 8.89
C GLY A 39 -18.08 -25.41 9.93
N GLN A 40 -16.79 -25.63 9.62
CA GLN A 40 -15.84 -26.14 10.59
C GLN A 40 -15.55 -25.12 11.69
N VAL A 41 -15.23 -25.64 12.87
CA VAL A 41 -14.80 -24.84 14.02
C VAL A 41 -13.44 -25.33 14.48
N LEU A 42 -12.48 -24.41 14.63
CA LEU A 42 -11.11 -24.72 15.04
C LEU A 42 -10.81 -24.05 16.37
N GLN A 43 -10.37 -24.83 17.37
CA GLN A 43 -9.78 -24.30 18.60
C GLN A 43 -8.27 -24.15 18.40
N VAL A 44 -7.74 -22.96 18.71
CA VAL A 44 -6.31 -22.65 18.61
C VAL A 44 -5.85 -21.87 19.85
N SER A 45 -4.59 -22.02 20.23
CA SER A 45 -4.03 -21.33 21.40
C SER A 45 -3.66 -19.87 21.12
N VAL A 46 -3.22 -19.59 19.88
CA VAL A 46 -2.78 -18.25 19.43
C VAL A 46 -3.21 -18.06 17.97
N VAL A 47 -3.62 -16.84 17.64
CA VAL A 47 -3.97 -16.42 16.28
C VAL A 47 -3.01 -15.34 15.81
N VAL A 48 -2.51 -15.48 14.59
CA VAL A 48 -1.75 -14.42 13.90
C VAL A 48 -2.58 -13.94 12.70
N LEU A 49 -3.05 -12.70 12.76
CA LEU A 49 -3.79 -12.05 11.69
C LEU A 49 -2.85 -11.64 10.56
N ALA A 50 -2.80 -12.48 9.52
CA ALA A 50 -2.04 -12.29 8.29
C ALA A 50 -2.95 -12.12 7.06
N VAL A 51 -4.01 -11.32 7.19
CA VAL A 51 -5.10 -11.20 6.20
C VAL A 51 -4.76 -10.37 4.94
N GLY A 52 -3.54 -9.82 4.87
CA GLY A 52 -3.02 -9.14 3.70
C GLY A 52 -3.65 -7.76 3.43
N ASN A 53 -3.53 -7.31 2.18
CA ASN A 53 -4.00 -6.01 1.73
C ASN A 53 -5.41 -6.12 1.13
N ALA A 54 -6.18 -5.04 1.26
CA ALA A 54 -7.41 -4.85 0.49
C ALA A 54 -7.19 -3.79 -0.59
N LEU A 55 -7.83 -3.97 -1.74
CA LEU A 55 -7.92 -2.95 -2.78
C LEU A 55 -8.67 -1.73 -2.26
N ARG A 56 -8.15 -0.54 -2.55
CA ARG A 56 -8.89 0.70 -2.35
C ARG A 56 -9.91 0.85 -3.49
N PRO A 57 -11.22 0.89 -3.22
CA PRO A 57 -12.20 1.14 -4.27
C PRO A 57 -11.97 2.51 -4.91
N LEU A 58 -12.34 2.66 -6.19
CA LEU A 58 -12.32 3.97 -6.85
C LEU A 58 -13.13 4.98 -6.02
N PRO A 59 -12.51 6.08 -5.57
CA PRO A 59 -13.17 7.07 -4.72
C PRO A 59 -13.98 8.06 -5.56
N LEU A 60 -14.72 7.59 -6.56
CA LEU A 60 -15.48 8.39 -7.52
C LEU A 60 -16.97 8.09 -7.40
N ARG A 61 -17.80 9.14 -7.42
CA ARG A 61 -19.25 8.97 -7.49
C ARG A 61 -19.61 8.32 -8.82
N GLY A 62 -20.57 7.39 -8.83
CA GLY A 62 -21.02 6.67 -10.02
C GLY A 62 -20.13 5.49 -10.45
N ALA A 63 -18.88 5.40 -9.97
CA ALA A 63 -17.98 4.31 -10.35
C ALA A 63 -18.47 2.90 -9.94
N THR A 64 -19.36 2.79 -8.95
CA THR A 64 -19.98 1.51 -8.57
C THR A 64 -20.99 0.98 -9.57
N GLY A 65 -21.52 1.84 -10.45
CA GLY A 65 -22.44 1.44 -11.53
C GLY A 65 -21.74 1.00 -12.81
N LEU A 66 -20.41 1.16 -12.91
CA LEU A 66 -19.65 0.77 -14.10
C LEU A 66 -19.52 -0.75 -14.20
N SER A 67 -19.67 -1.27 -15.41
CA SER A 67 -19.43 -2.68 -15.72
C SER A 67 -17.95 -3.07 -15.54
N HIS A 68 -17.67 -4.38 -15.48
CA HIS A 68 -16.28 -4.89 -15.40
C HIS A 68 -15.45 -4.56 -16.65
N ALA A 69 -16.09 -4.42 -17.83
CA ALA A 69 -15.41 -3.97 -19.05
C ALA A 69 -15.02 -2.47 -19.00
N GLN A 70 -15.82 -1.67 -18.31
CA GLN A 70 -15.60 -0.22 -18.15
C GLN A 70 -14.69 0.12 -16.96
N ARG A 71 -14.50 -0.81 -16.03
CA ARG A 71 -13.66 -0.63 -14.84
C ARG A 71 -12.96 -1.92 -14.47
N VAL A 72 -11.63 -1.89 -14.57
CA VAL A 72 -10.73 -2.97 -14.14
C VAL A 72 -9.83 -2.50 -13.01
N GLU A 73 -9.40 -3.40 -12.16
CA GLU A 73 -8.42 -3.12 -11.11
C GLU A 73 -7.00 -3.33 -11.66
N ALA A 74 -6.04 -2.48 -11.27
CA ALA A 74 -4.67 -2.57 -11.79
C ALA A 74 -3.95 -3.90 -11.44
N TRP A 75 -4.48 -4.66 -10.47
CA TRP A 75 -3.94 -5.97 -10.08
C TRP A 75 -4.53 -7.13 -10.89
N GLU A 76 -5.57 -6.88 -11.69
CA GLU A 76 -6.12 -7.85 -12.63
C GLU A 76 -5.29 -7.83 -13.93
N THR A 77 -4.03 -8.28 -13.86
CA THR A 77 -3.06 -8.19 -14.97
C THR A 77 -3.59 -8.78 -16.27
N GLU A 78 -4.34 -9.89 -16.21
CA GLU A 78 -4.96 -10.51 -17.39
C GLU A 78 -6.06 -9.63 -17.99
N ALA A 79 -6.90 -8.99 -17.16
CA ALA A 79 -7.94 -8.08 -17.63
C ALA A 79 -7.34 -6.82 -18.27
N VAL A 80 -6.26 -6.28 -17.67
CA VAL A 80 -5.49 -5.16 -18.24
C VAL A 80 -4.85 -5.54 -19.58
N ALA A 81 -4.27 -6.74 -19.68
CA ALA A 81 -3.66 -7.23 -20.92
C ALA A 81 -4.70 -7.50 -22.03
N ALA A 82 -5.94 -7.83 -21.66
CA ALA A 82 -7.03 -8.06 -22.59
C ALA A 82 -7.69 -6.77 -23.11
N LEU A 83 -7.29 -5.59 -22.63
CA LEU A 83 -7.87 -4.32 -23.09
C LEU A 83 -7.57 -4.10 -24.58
N PRO A 84 -8.56 -3.68 -25.40
CA PRO A 84 -8.36 -3.48 -26.83
C PRO A 84 -7.22 -2.48 -27.11
N PRO A 85 -6.34 -2.74 -28.09
CA PRO A 85 -5.20 -1.85 -28.39
C PRO A 85 -5.60 -0.41 -28.76
N ASP A 86 -6.82 -0.21 -29.29
CA ASP A 86 -7.33 1.09 -29.74
C ASP A 86 -8.31 1.73 -28.75
N ALA A 87 -8.49 1.16 -27.55
CA ALA A 87 -9.32 1.72 -26.49
C ALA A 87 -8.55 2.76 -25.68
N ALA A 88 -8.99 4.02 -25.64
CA ALA A 88 -8.46 5.00 -24.70
C ALA A 88 -8.70 4.53 -23.25
N VAL A 89 -7.66 4.63 -22.41
CA VAL A 89 -7.67 4.16 -21.02
C VAL A 89 -7.41 5.33 -20.07
N CYS A 90 -8.15 5.42 -18.97
CA CYS A 90 -7.81 6.30 -17.85
C CYS A 90 -7.41 5.49 -16.61
N ILE A 91 -6.13 5.58 -16.25
CA ILE A 91 -5.58 5.03 -15.02
C ILE A 91 -5.74 6.05 -13.89
N VAL A 92 -6.48 5.68 -12.85
CA VAL A 92 -6.71 6.52 -11.67
C VAL A 92 -5.69 6.17 -10.58
N GLY A 93 -4.73 7.06 -10.37
CA GLY A 93 -3.57 6.82 -9.51
C GLY A 93 -2.26 6.76 -10.29
N SER A 94 -1.17 7.21 -9.68
CA SER A 94 0.15 7.33 -10.34
C SER A 94 1.28 6.72 -9.50
N GLY A 95 0.98 5.59 -8.84
CA GLY A 95 1.94 4.78 -8.06
C GLY A 95 2.57 3.67 -8.89
N LEU A 96 3.15 2.67 -8.22
CA LEU A 96 3.79 1.52 -8.88
C LEU A 96 2.81 0.72 -9.76
N SER A 97 1.58 0.45 -9.27
CA SER A 97 0.57 -0.28 -10.06
C SER A 97 0.19 0.45 -11.36
N MET A 98 0.31 1.77 -11.42
CA MET A 98 0.14 2.51 -12.69
C MET A 98 1.28 2.21 -13.65
N ALA A 99 2.53 2.21 -13.18
CA ALA A 99 3.66 1.84 -14.03
C ALA A 99 3.51 0.42 -14.57
N ASP A 100 3.13 -0.54 -13.71
CA ASP A 100 2.85 -1.91 -14.13
C ASP A 100 1.74 -1.97 -15.19
N THR A 101 0.64 -1.26 -14.98
CA THR A 101 -0.47 -1.16 -15.96
C THR A 101 0.01 -0.63 -17.30
N VAL A 102 0.76 0.48 -17.32
CA VAL A 102 1.27 1.07 -18.56
C VAL A 102 2.24 0.12 -19.27
N MET A 103 3.11 -0.59 -18.53
CA MET A 103 4.01 -1.58 -19.11
C MET A 103 3.25 -2.79 -19.67
N THR A 104 2.20 -3.25 -19.00
CA THR A 104 1.33 -4.30 -19.52
C THR A 104 0.67 -3.87 -20.82
N LEU A 105 0.09 -2.67 -20.89
CA LEU A 105 -0.51 -2.12 -22.11
C LEU A 105 0.52 -2.00 -23.24
N ALA A 106 1.71 -1.49 -22.96
CA ALA A 106 2.78 -1.36 -23.94
C ALA A 106 3.25 -2.73 -24.47
N ALA A 107 3.34 -3.74 -23.60
CA ALA A 107 3.67 -5.11 -24.00
C ALA A 107 2.61 -5.74 -24.93
N GLN A 108 1.36 -5.28 -24.85
CA GLN A 108 0.26 -5.68 -25.73
C GLN A 108 0.11 -4.78 -26.97
N ALA A 109 1.14 -3.97 -27.28
CA ALA A 109 1.15 -3.05 -28.41
C ALA A 109 -0.06 -2.10 -28.45
N HIS A 110 -0.52 -1.67 -27.26
CA HIS A 110 -1.59 -0.68 -27.14
C HIS A 110 -1.20 0.62 -27.85
N ARG A 111 -2.13 1.20 -28.62
CA ARG A 111 -1.90 2.34 -29.53
C ARG A 111 -2.66 3.59 -29.11
N ALA A 112 -3.81 3.43 -28.47
CA ALA A 112 -4.63 4.56 -28.04
C ALA A 112 -4.01 5.35 -26.88
N SER A 113 -4.65 6.47 -26.54
CA SER A 113 -4.19 7.35 -25.46
C SER A 113 -4.37 6.70 -24.10
N VAL A 114 -3.33 6.80 -23.28
CA VAL A 114 -3.33 6.38 -21.88
C VAL A 114 -3.27 7.63 -21.02
N HIS A 115 -4.37 7.93 -20.34
CA HIS A 115 -4.46 9.04 -19.40
C HIS A 115 -4.17 8.55 -17.99
N VAL A 116 -3.27 9.21 -17.27
CA VAL A 116 -3.02 8.96 -15.85
C VAL A 116 -3.51 10.14 -15.06
N VAL A 117 -4.49 9.95 -14.20
CA VAL A 117 -5.03 11.02 -13.36
C VAL A 117 -4.65 10.79 -11.90
N SER A 118 -4.00 11.77 -11.27
CA SER A 118 -3.71 11.71 -9.84
C SER A 118 -3.68 13.09 -9.19
N ARG A 119 -3.97 13.13 -7.88
CA ARG A 119 -4.07 14.37 -7.10
C ARG A 119 -2.81 15.26 -7.16
N HIS A 120 -1.65 14.64 -7.36
CA HIS A 120 -0.36 15.34 -7.32
C HIS A 120 0.39 15.32 -8.66
N GLY A 121 0.01 14.46 -9.61
CA GLY A 121 0.70 14.32 -10.90
C GLY A 121 2.14 13.79 -10.80
N LEU A 122 2.58 13.32 -9.63
CA LEU A 122 3.91 12.76 -9.44
C LEU A 122 3.94 11.32 -9.95
N LEU A 123 5.04 10.92 -10.60
CA LEU A 123 5.30 9.54 -11.02
C LEU A 123 6.38 8.90 -10.14
N PRO A 124 6.45 7.56 -10.03
CA PRO A 124 7.56 6.89 -9.35
C PRO A 124 8.90 7.26 -9.98
N LEU A 125 9.91 7.52 -9.14
CA LEU A 125 11.25 7.90 -9.62
C LEU A 125 12.09 6.65 -9.98
N PRO A 126 13.12 6.79 -10.82
CA PRO A 126 13.93 5.65 -11.24
C PRO A 126 14.90 5.20 -10.13
N GLN A 127 15.13 3.89 -10.07
CA GLN A 127 16.29 3.31 -9.40
C GLN A 127 17.58 3.82 -10.06
N ALA A 128 18.62 4.01 -9.27
CA ALA A 128 19.96 4.29 -9.75
C ALA A 128 20.95 3.37 -9.04
N HIS A 129 21.96 2.91 -9.78
CA HIS A 129 23.11 2.22 -9.23
C HIS A 129 24.26 3.21 -9.14
N GLY A 130 25.08 3.13 -8.11
CA GLY A 130 26.20 4.03 -7.92
C GLY A 130 26.78 3.98 -6.52
N GLY A 131 27.65 4.94 -6.22
CA GLY A 131 28.28 5.04 -4.92
C GLY A 131 27.29 5.31 -3.78
N VAL A 132 27.77 5.07 -2.56
CA VAL A 132 26.96 5.14 -1.34
C VAL A 132 27.19 6.49 -0.66
N ALA A 133 26.12 7.23 -0.35
CA ALA A 133 26.21 8.41 0.49
C ALA A 133 26.73 8.05 1.90
N LEU A 134 27.74 8.78 2.35
CA LEU A 134 28.36 8.61 3.66
C LEU A 134 27.87 9.72 4.60
N PHE A 135 26.84 9.40 5.37
CA PHE A 135 26.40 10.19 6.53
C PHE A 135 25.76 9.26 7.56
N ASP A 136 25.80 9.65 8.82
CA ASP A 136 25.09 8.97 9.89
C ASP A 136 23.61 9.41 9.89
N PRO A 137 22.64 8.50 9.67
CA PRO A 137 21.23 8.83 9.72
C PRO A 137 20.65 8.81 11.15
N GLN A 138 21.37 8.34 12.17
CA GLN A 138 20.85 8.23 13.53
C GLN A 138 20.37 9.56 14.14
N PRO A 139 21.05 10.70 13.93
CA PRO A 139 20.57 11.99 14.44
C PRO A 139 19.17 12.35 13.93
N LEU A 140 18.69 11.78 12.82
CA LEU A 140 17.34 12.03 12.33
C LEU A 140 16.27 11.56 13.32
N LEU A 141 16.51 10.51 14.10
CA LEU A 141 15.52 9.91 15.00
C LEU A 141 15.06 10.87 16.10
N THR A 142 15.88 11.84 16.50
CA THR A 142 15.54 12.81 17.56
C THR A 142 14.99 14.12 17.01
N MET A 143 15.04 14.32 15.69
CA MET A 143 14.61 15.57 15.05
C MET A 143 13.09 15.62 14.81
N PRO A 144 12.46 16.81 14.86
CA PRO A 144 11.09 16.98 14.37
C PRO A 144 11.03 16.79 12.84
N LEU A 145 9.85 16.45 12.31
CA LEU A 145 9.67 16.09 10.89
C LEU A 145 10.25 17.13 9.92
N ARG A 146 10.00 18.42 10.17
CA ARG A 146 10.49 19.51 9.30
C ARG A 146 12.02 19.53 9.23
N ALA A 147 12.70 19.30 10.36
CA ALA A 147 14.15 19.24 10.41
C ALA A 147 14.67 18.01 9.66
N ARG A 148 14.09 16.82 9.88
CA ARG A 148 14.43 15.60 9.12
C ARG A 148 14.36 15.82 7.61
N MET A 149 13.25 16.38 7.12
CA MET A 149 13.09 16.64 5.69
C MET A 149 14.09 17.68 5.15
N ARG A 150 14.48 18.67 5.95
CA ARG A 150 15.51 19.64 5.58
C ARG A 150 16.88 18.96 5.48
N THR A 151 17.25 18.19 6.50
CA THR A 151 18.52 17.45 6.58
C THR A 151 18.66 16.45 5.44
N LEU A 152 17.60 15.68 5.13
CA LEU A 152 17.60 14.74 4.01
C LEU A 152 17.81 15.44 2.66
N ARG A 153 17.19 16.61 2.44
CA ARG A 153 17.44 17.41 1.23
C ARG A 153 18.87 17.95 1.18
N GLN A 154 19.46 18.30 2.31
CA GLN A 154 20.86 18.74 2.37
C GLN A 154 21.80 17.59 2.00
N HIS A 155 21.62 16.40 2.59
CA HIS A 155 22.40 15.21 2.22
C HIS A 155 22.22 14.83 0.74
N ALA A 156 21.00 14.91 0.20
CA ALA A 156 20.76 14.63 -1.21
C ALA A 156 21.51 15.61 -2.14
N ARG A 157 21.53 16.91 -1.81
CA ARG A 157 22.31 17.91 -2.56
C ARG A 157 23.82 17.69 -2.42
N ALA A 158 24.30 17.36 -1.23
CA ALA A 158 25.71 17.07 -0.99
C ALA A 158 26.16 15.83 -1.77
N ALA A 159 25.35 14.77 -1.79
CA ALA A 159 25.61 13.56 -2.57
C ALA A 159 25.68 13.89 -4.07
N ALA A 160 24.70 14.65 -4.59
CA ALA A 160 24.68 15.07 -5.99
C ALA A 160 25.92 15.92 -6.37
N ALA A 161 26.36 16.83 -5.49
CA ALA A 161 27.58 17.63 -5.71
C ALA A 161 28.86 16.78 -5.77
N GLN A 162 28.84 15.57 -5.19
CA GLN A 162 29.92 14.59 -5.23
C GLN A 162 29.74 13.57 -6.38
N GLY A 163 28.78 13.78 -7.28
CA GLY A 163 28.49 12.84 -8.38
C GLY A 163 27.77 11.56 -7.93
N LEU A 164 27.28 11.51 -6.68
CA LEU A 164 26.54 10.36 -6.16
C LEU A 164 25.04 10.49 -6.45
N PRO A 165 24.34 9.36 -6.73
CA PRO A 165 22.91 9.38 -6.91
C PRO A 165 22.20 9.75 -5.59
N TRP A 166 21.18 10.61 -5.65
CA TRP A 166 20.37 10.99 -4.48
C TRP A 166 19.71 9.75 -3.83
N GLN A 167 19.47 8.69 -4.60
CA GLN A 167 18.89 7.42 -4.17
C GLN A 167 19.69 6.81 -3.01
N SER A 168 21.00 7.01 -2.99
CA SER A 168 21.88 6.52 -1.93
C SER A 168 21.55 7.12 -0.56
N VAL A 169 20.98 8.33 -0.50
CA VAL A 169 20.48 8.94 0.74
C VAL A 169 19.23 8.23 1.25
N MET A 170 18.33 7.82 0.34
CA MET A 170 17.17 7.00 0.71
C MET A 170 17.59 5.62 1.19
N GLU A 171 18.58 4.98 0.56
CA GLU A 171 19.09 3.68 1.03
C GLU A 171 19.70 3.78 2.44
N ARG A 172 20.33 4.90 2.77
CA ARG A 172 20.91 5.12 4.10
C ARG A 172 19.85 5.15 5.21
N ILE A 173 18.67 5.71 4.94
CA ILE A 173 17.60 5.81 5.94
C ILE A 173 16.63 4.62 5.93
N ARG A 174 16.67 3.79 4.89
CA ARG A 174 15.72 2.68 4.71
C ARG A 174 15.68 1.73 5.92
N PRO A 175 16.80 1.29 6.51
CA PRO A 175 16.77 0.44 7.72
C PRO A 175 16.11 1.11 8.93
N LEU A 176 16.05 2.45 8.95
CA LEU A 176 15.45 3.22 10.03
C LEU A 176 14.00 3.62 9.76
N SER A 177 13.36 3.16 8.67
CA SER A 177 12.02 3.65 8.27
C SER A 177 10.97 3.52 9.39
N GLN A 178 10.98 2.39 10.10
CA GLN A 178 10.07 2.14 11.22
C GLN A 178 10.40 3.00 12.44
N ALA A 179 11.67 3.05 12.84
CA ALA A 179 12.13 3.90 13.95
C ALA A 179 11.87 5.39 13.68
N LEU A 180 12.08 5.84 12.44
CA LEU A 180 11.75 7.20 12.01
C LEU A 180 10.25 7.46 12.22
N TRP A 181 9.36 6.55 11.83
CA TRP A 181 7.93 6.74 12.08
C TRP A 181 7.58 6.79 13.57
N GLN A 182 8.08 5.83 14.35
CA GLN A 182 7.73 5.65 15.77
C GLN A 182 8.24 6.80 16.66
N THR A 183 9.36 7.41 16.28
CA THR A 183 9.95 8.56 17.01
C THR A 183 9.31 9.91 16.67
N LEU A 184 8.41 9.96 15.67
CA LEU A 184 7.64 11.19 15.40
C LEU A 184 6.51 11.35 16.42
N SER A 185 6.31 12.59 16.89
CA SER A 185 5.09 12.94 17.62
C SER A 185 3.84 12.66 16.78
N VAL A 186 2.69 12.42 17.43
CA VAL A 186 1.40 12.24 16.76
C VAL A 186 1.08 13.41 15.81
N ALA A 187 1.44 14.64 16.19
CA ALA A 187 1.26 15.82 15.35
C ALA A 187 2.12 15.77 14.08
N ASP A 188 3.37 15.31 14.19
CA ASP A 188 4.26 15.18 13.04
C ASP A 188 3.94 13.95 12.19
N GLN A 189 3.47 12.84 12.75
CA GLN A 189 2.92 11.71 11.98
C GLN A 189 1.74 12.17 11.11
N ARG A 190 0.79 12.95 11.67
CA ARG A 190 -0.31 13.55 10.89
C ARG A 190 0.22 14.47 9.77
N ARG A 191 1.25 15.27 10.04
CA ARG A 191 1.88 16.13 9.03
C ARG A 191 2.58 15.30 7.95
N PHE A 192 3.24 14.20 8.30
CA PHE A 192 3.87 13.29 7.36
C PHE A 192 2.82 12.71 6.42
N LEU A 193 1.75 12.11 6.96
CA LEU A 193 0.67 11.53 6.17
C LEU A 193 -0.03 12.54 5.25
N ARG A 194 -0.17 13.80 5.71
CA ARG A 194 -0.83 14.84 4.92
C ARG A 194 0.06 15.43 3.82
N HIS A 195 1.35 15.64 4.10
CA HIS A 195 2.21 16.50 3.28
C HIS A 195 3.43 15.79 2.68
N VAL A 196 3.92 14.73 3.32
CA VAL A 196 5.21 14.10 2.98
C VAL A 196 5.02 12.75 2.30
N VAL A 197 4.00 11.98 2.70
CA VAL A 197 3.83 10.58 2.28
C VAL A 197 3.91 10.40 0.76
N ARG A 198 3.30 11.31 -0.02
CA ARG A 198 3.34 11.21 -1.48
C ARG A 198 4.77 11.33 -2.03
N TYR A 199 5.57 12.24 -1.46
CA TYR A 199 6.97 12.41 -1.85
C TYR A 199 7.81 11.24 -1.36
N TRP A 200 7.57 10.77 -0.12
CA TRP A 200 8.18 9.56 0.39
C TRP A 200 7.97 8.39 -0.58
N ASP A 201 6.72 8.16 -1.02
CA ASP A 201 6.37 7.05 -1.90
C ASP A 201 7.15 7.09 -3.22
N VAL A 202 7.23 8.23 -3.93
CA VAL A 202 7.98 8.27 -5.20
C VAL A 202 9.49 8.13 -5.04
N HIS A 203 10.03 8.47 -3.86
CA HIS A 203 11.47 8.37 -3.59
C HIS A 203 11.87 7.00 -3.03
N ARG A 204 10.98 6.34 -2.29
CA ARG A 204 11.21 5.04 -1.63
C ARG A 204 10.79 3.86 -2.51
N HIS A 205 9.67 4.00 -3.21
CA HIS A 205 9.06 2.95 -4.03
C HIS A 205 9.33 3.27 -5.51
N ARG A 206 10.57 2.97 -5.93
CA ARG A 206 11.13 3.36 -7.22
C ARG A 206 11.00 2.24 -8.26
N ILE A 207 10.94 2.64 -9.53
CA ILE A 207 10.85 1.75 -10.70
C ILE A 207 12.20 1.53 -11.36
N ALA A 208 12.36 0.45 -12.13
CA ALA A 208 13.57 0.22 -12.91
C ALA A 208 13.84 1.39 -13.88
N ALA A 209 15.12 1.69 -14.14
CA ALA A 209 15.50 2.79 -15.03
C ALA A 209 14.95 2.62 -16.46
N THR A 210 14.86 1.38 -16.95
CA THR A 210 14.27 1.04 -18.25
C THR A 210 12.76 1.33 -18.29
N VAL A 211 12.02 0.95 -17.24
CA VAL A 211 10.58 1.26 -17.10
C VAL A 211 10.38 2.77 -17.06
N HIS A 212 11.20 3.51 -16.30
CA HIS A 212 11.13 4.96 -16.27
C HIS A 212 11.38 5.59 -17.64
N ALA A 213 12.42 5.14 -18.37
CA ALA A 213 12.71 5.62 -19.71
C ALA A 213 11.55 5.35 -20.69
N GLN A 214 10.91 4.18 -20.59
CA GLN A 214 9.74 3.86 -21.40
C GLN A 214 8.55 4.78 -21.10
N LEU A 215 8.26 5.06 -19.81
CA LEU A 215 7.23 6.04 -19.43
C LEU A 215 7.54 7.42 -20.02
N GLN A 216 8.80 7.88 -19.96
CA GLN A 216 9.21 9.15 -20.54
C GLN A 216 9.02 9.20 -22.06
N ALA A 217 9.37 8.12 -22.78
CA ALA A 217 9.18 8.03 -24.23
C ALA A 217 7.68 8.07 -24.62
N MET A 218 6.83 7.37 -23.86
CA MET A 218 5.38 7.41 -24.07
C MET A 218 4.79 8.80 -23.75
N GLN A 219 5.34 9.52 -22.77
CA GLN A 219 4.95 10.92 -22.53
C GLN A 219 5.39 11.85 -23.65
N ALA A 220 6.63 11.69 -24.14
CA ALA A 220 7.18 12.53 -25.21
C ALA A 220 6.43 12.35 -26.54
N SER A 221 5.96 11.14 -26.83
CA SER A 221 5.11 10.85 -28.01
C SER A 221 3.64 11.26 -27.84
N GLY A 222 3.23 11.70 -26.64
CA GLY A 222 1.84 12.08 -26.33
C GLY A 222 0.90 10.90 -26.09
N GLN A 223 1.38 9.65 -26.19
CA GLN A 223 0.60 8.45 -25.90
C GLN A 223 0.21 8.37 -24.42
N LEU A 224 1.14 8.71 -23.52
CA LEU A 224 0.90 8.76 -22.08
C LEU A 224 0.72 10.21 -21.62
N GLN A 225 -0.46 10.54 -21.09
CA GLN A 225 -0.80 11.90 -20.66
C GLN A 225 -1.08 11.92 -19.15
N VAL A 226 -0.30 12.70 -18.39
CA VAL A 226 -0.43 12.76 -16.94
C VAL A 226 -1.16 14.03 -16.53
N HIS A 227 -2.28 13.85 -15.83
CA HIS A 227 -3.15 14.92 -15.37
C HIS A 227 -3.08 15.05 -13.85
N ARG A 228 -2.73 16.25 -13.38
CA ARG A 228 -2.83 16.59 -11.96
C ARG A 228 -4.25 17.06 -11.64
N ALA A 229 -5.10 16.14 -11.19
CA ALA A 229 -6.48 16.45 -10.85
C ALA A 229 -7.01 15.53 -9.74
N ARG A 230 -8.08 15.98 -9.08
CA ARG A 230 -8.91 15.16 -8.19
C ARG A 230 -10.23 14.89 -8.91
N LEU A 231 -10.37 13.70 -9.47
CA LEU A 231 -11.62 13.24 -10.05
C LEU A 231 -12.72 13.20 -8.97
N ASP A 232 -13.95 13.56 -9.36
CA ASP A 232 -15.14 13.59 -8.49
C ASP A 232 -16.16 12.52 -8.90
N VAL A 233 -16.39 12.39 -10.21
CA VAL A 233 -17.43 11.53 -10.77
C VAL A 233 -16.91 10.72 -11.96
N ALA A 234 -17.42 9.49 -12.08
CA ALA A 234 -17.29 8.63 -13.23
C ALA A 234 -18.66 8.00 -13.55
N PHE A 235 -19.13 8.11 -14.79
CA PHE A 235 -20.38 7.49 -15.21
C PHE A 235 -20.31 7.02 -16.66
N GLU A 236 -21.14 6.03 -16.97
CA GLU A 236 -21.29 5.47 -18.30
C GLU A 236 -21.95 6.47 -19.25
N VAL A 237 -21.40 6.59 -20.46
CA VAL A 237 -21.94 7.36 -21.58
C VAL A 237 -21.78 6.52 -22.85
N GLY A 238 -22.82 5.73 -23.16
CA GLY A 238 -22.75 4.74 -24.24
C GLY A 238 -21.66 3.70 -23.97
N ALA A 239 -20.77 3.46 -24.94
CA ALA A 239 -19.64 2.54 -24.78
C ALA A 239 -18.46 3.14 -24.00
N CYS A 240 -18.53 4.40 -23.58
CA CYS A 240 -17.45 5.11 -22.89
C CYS A 240 -17.79 5.35 -21.41
N VAL A 241 -16.75 5.65 -20.64
CA VAL A 241 -16.82 6.22 -19.30
C VAL A 241 -16.37 7.67 -19.37
N ARG A 242 -17.24 8.57 -18.93
CA ARG A 242 -16.90 9.97 -18.71
C ARG A 242 -16.37 10.13 -17.30
N VAL A 243 -15.16 10.66 -17.17
CA VAL A 243 -14.60 11.08 -15.87
C VAL A 243 -14.43 12.59 -15.83
N SER A 244 -14.76 13.16 -14.66
CA SER A 244 -14.65 14.61 -14.46
C SER A 244 -13.98 14.93 -13.14
N ALA A 245 -13.11 15.95 -13.16
CA ALA A 245 -12.60 16.61 -11.96
C ALA A 245 -13.30 17.95 -11.77
N GLY A 246 -13.85 18.18 -10.57
CA GLY A 246 -14.35 19.50 -10.20
C GLY A 246 -13.19 20.52 -10.10
N ALA A 247 -13.48 21.80 -10.35
CA ALA A 247 -12.52 22.86 -10.15
C ALA A 247 -12.05 22.87 -8.68
N ALA A 248 -10.77 22.57 -8.45
CA ALA A 248 -10.22 22.42 -7.10
C ALA A 248 -10.20 23.72 -6.26
N SER A 249 -10.67 24.85 -6.83
CA SER A 249 -10.80 26.17 -6.22
C SER A 249 -11.60 27.08 -7.17
N ALA A 250 -12.27 28.12 -6.64
CA ALA A 250 -12.88 29.20 -7.43
C ALA A 250 -11.88 29.88 -8.39
N ALA A 251 -10.58 29.86 -8.06
CA ALA A 251 -9.51 30.36 -8.93
C ALA A 251 -9.22 29.48 -10.17
N ASN A 252 -9.71 28.22 -10.20
CA ASN A 252 -9.51 27.26 -11.29
C ASN A 252 -10.82 26.88 -12.00
N ALA A 253 -11.86 27.72 -11.90
CA ALA A 253 -13.19 27.46 -12.46
C ALA A 253 -13.22 27.20 -13.98
N GLY A 254 -12.16 27.56 -14.71
CA GLY A 254 -12.04 27.35 -16.16
C GLY A 254 -11.33 26.06 -16.62
N HIS A 255 -10.78 25.23 -15.73
CA HIS A 255 -9.99 24.04 -16.11
C HIS A 255 -10.57 22.75 -15.52
N ALA A 256 -11.87 22.51 -15.72
CA ALA A 256 -12.45 21.21 -15.41
C ALA A 256 -11.84 20.15 -16.36
N LEU A 257 -11.11 19.18 -15.81
CA LEU A 257 -10.67 18.03 -16.59
C LEU A 257 -11.90 17.15 -16.86
N GLN A 258 -12.20 16.93 -18.13
CA GLN A 258 -13.17 15.94 -18.58
C GLN A 258 -12.48 15.02 -19.60
N LEU A 259 -12.58 13.72 -19.39
CA LEU A 259 -12.06 12.71 -20.29
C LEU A 259 -13.17 11.70 -20.59
N ASP A 260 -13.33 11.38 -21.86
CA ASP A 260 -14.15 10.26 -22.31
C ASP A 260 -13.18 9.15 -22.74
N VAL A 261 -13.24 8.02 -22.04
CA VAL A 261 -12.35 6.87 -22.26
C VAL A 261 -13.19 5.59 -22.30
N GLN A 262 -12.69 4.50 -22.87
CA GLN A 262 -13.43 3.25 -22.90
C GLN A 262 -13.33 2.50 -21.57
N THR A 263 -12.18 2.57 -20.89
CA THR A 263 -11.95 1.83 -19.65
C THR A 263 -11.23 2.65 -18.59
N LEU A 264 -11.70 2.53 -17.35
CA LEU A 264 -10.98 2.98 -16.16
C LEU A 264 -10.15 1.85 -15.57
N VAL A 265 -8.89 2.14 -15.25
CA VAL A 265 -8.04 1.26 -14.46
C VAL A 265 -7.86 1.85 -13.07
N ASN A 266 -8.30 1.13 -12.03
CA ASN A 266 -8.10 1.55 -10.66
C ASN A 266 -6.69 1.21 -10.18
N ALA A 267 -5.84 2.23 -10.08
CA ALA A 267 -4.50 2.16 -9.53
C ALA A 267 -4.36 3.01 -8.25
N THR A 268 -5.43 3.14 -7.45
CA THR A 268 -5.46 3.99 -6.25
C THR A 268 -4.76 3.37 -5.02
N GLY A 269 -4.22 2.16 -5.18
CA GLY A 269 -3.40 1.47 -4.18
C GLY A 269 -4.22 0.68 -3.16
N VAL A 270 -3.62 0.46 -1.99
CA VAL A 270 -4.23 -0.34 -0.92
C VAL A 270 -5.14 0.51 -0.02
N GLU A 271 -6.21 -0.11 0.48
CA GLU A 271 -7.00 0.45 1.56
C GLU A 271 -6.24 0.23 2.87
N MET A 272 -5.99 1.34 3.58
CA MET A 272 -5.24 1.33 4.84
C MET A 272 -6.19 1.43 6.04
N ARG A 273 -7.43 1.89 5.83
CA ARG A 273 -8.44 1.99 6.89
C ARG A 273 -9.09 0.64 7.05
N VAL A 274 -8.83 -0.01 8.18
CA VAL A 274 -9.29 -1.37 8.47
C VAL A 274 -10.80 -1.53 8.30
N GLN A 275 -11.58 -0.49 8.62
CA GLN A 275 -13.04 -0.48 8.49
C GLN A 275 -13.51 -0.61 7.03
N ALA A 276 -12.68 -0.16 6.08
CA ALA A 276 -13.01 -0.13 4.66
C ALA A 276 -12.46 -1.34 3.88
N MET A 277 -11.70 -2.24 4.52
CA MET A 277 -11.05 -3.39 3.85
C MET A 277 -12.01 -4.53 3.44
N ARG A 278 -13.34 -4.39 3.66
CA ARG A 278 -14.39 -5.37 3.29
C ARG A 278 -14.07 -6.82 3.68
N ASN A 279 -13.48 -7.02 4.85
CA ASN A 279 -13.15 -8.33 5.40
C ASN A 279 -14.09 -8.65 6.58
N ARG A 280 -14.85 -9.75 6.51
CA ARG A 280 -15.85 -10.10 7.53
C ARG A 280 -15.26 -10.31 8.92
N LEU A 281 -14.11 -10.98 9.01
CA LEU A 281 -13.41 -11.17 10.28
C LEU A 281 -13.01 -9.81 10.89
N LEU A 282 -12.40 -8.92 10.10
CA LEU A 282 -12.03 -7.59 10.59
C LEU A 282 -13.25 -6.77 11.01
N GLN A 283 -14.36 -6.85 10.26
CA GLN A 283 -15.62 -6.20 10.63
C GLN A 283 -16.15 -6.72 11.97
N GLN A 284 -16.11 -8.03 12.20
CA GLN A 284 -16.52 -8.63 13.47
C GLN A 284 -15.60 -8.20 14.63
N LEU A 285 -14.28 -8.27 14.45
CA LEU A 285 -13.32 -7.87 15.48
C LEU A 285 -13.49 -6.40 15.89
N LEU A 286 -13.69 -5.51 14.91
CA LEU A 286 -13.95 -4.10 15.16
C LEU A 286 -15.32 -3.86 15.81
N GLY A 287 -16.36 -4.52 15.30
CA GLY A 287 -17.74 -4.36 15.77
C GLY A 287 -17.96 -4.86 17.20
N GLN A 288 -17.18 -5.84 17.64
CA GLN A 288 -17.22 -6.38 19.00
C GLN A 288 -16.19 -5.74 19.95
N GLY A 289 -15.43 -4.76 19.46
CA GLY A 289 -14.39 -4.10 20.26
C GLY A 289 -13.18 -4.97 20.59
N ILE A 290 -13.02 -6.15 19.96
CA ILE A 290 -11.83 -7.01 20.12
C ILE A 290 -10.61 -6.36 19.47
N ALA A 291 -10.82 -5.57 18.42
CA ALA A 291 -9.82 -4.73 17.78
C ALA A 291 -10.33 -3.29 17.67
N VAL A 292 -9.42 -2.33 17.66
CA VAL A 292 -9.71 -0.94 17.28
C VAL A 292 -8.84 -0.49 16.13
N ALA A 293 -9.24 0.63 15.51
CA ALA A 293 -8.43 1.28 14.49
C ALA A 293 -7.08 1.71 15.07
N GLY A 294 -6.01 1.50 14.30
CA GLY A 294 -4.68 1.96 14.70
C GLY A 294 -4.54 3.49 14.67
N PRO A 295 -3.36 4.00 15.07
CA PRO A 295 -3.06 5.43 15.01
C PRO A 295 -3.40 6.04 13.64
N HIS A 296 -3.99 7.24 13.66
CA HIS A 296 -4.47 7.96 12.47
C HIS A 296 -5.59 7.25 11.68
N GLY A 297 -6.24 6.25 12.29
CA GLY A 297 -7.33 5.50 11.67
C GLY A 297 -6.87 4.55 10.55
N ILE A 298 -5.59 4.17 10.54
CA ILE A 298 -5.02 3.22 9.57
C ILE A 298 -4.49 1.98 10.31
N GLY A 299 -4.71 0.81 9.70
CA GLY A 299 -4.45 -0.46 10.34
C GLY A 299 -5.33 -0.70 11.57
N VAL A 300 -4.92 -1.66 12.40
CA VAL A 300 -5.44 -1.93 13.74
C VAL A 300 -4.41 -1.49 14.78
N ASP A 301 -4.87 -1.22 15.99
CA ASP A 301 -3.96 -0.85 17.08
C ASP A 301 -3.24 -2.07 17.64
N THR A 302 -1.94 -1.92 17.86
CA THR A 302 -1.08 -3.02 18.29
C THR A 302 0.06 -2.52 19.17
N THR A 303 0.47 -3.35 20.11
CA THR A 303 1.75 -3.18 20.82
C THR A 303 2.95 -3.35 19.88
N ALA A 304 4.15 -3.08 20.40
CA ALA A 304 5.41 -3.18 19.64
C ALA A 304 5.71 -4.60 19.14
N ASP A 305 5.38 -5.62 19.92
CA ASP A 305 5.45 -7.05 19.56
C ASP A 305 4.31 -7.51 18.64
N GLY A 306 3.36 -6.61 18.32
CA GLY A 306 2.26 -6.89 17.41
C GLY A 306 1.04 -7.54 18.06
N SER A 307 0.95 -7.55 19.39
CA SER A 307 -0.28 -7.96 20.09
C SER A 307 -1.38 -6.93 19.84
N LEU A 308 -2.58 -7.41 19.54
CA LEU A 308 -3.75 -6.58 19.28
C LEU A 308 -4.17 -5.84 20.55
N ILE A 309 -4.63 -4.59 20.42
CA ILE A 309 -5.20 -3.80 21.51
C ILE A 309 -6.71 -3.70 21.27
N ASP A 310 -7.50 -4.02 22.30
CA ASP A 310 -8.96 -3.99 22.26
C ASP A 310 -9.53 -2.58 22.58
N ALA A 311 -10.85 -2.45 22.53
CA ALA A 311 -11.54 -1.18 22.77
C ALA A 311 -11.44 -0.66 24.21
N ASP A 312 -11.13 -1.54 25.16
CA ASP A 312 -10.88 -1.18 26.57
C ASP A 312 -9.41 -0.82 26.82
N GLY A 313 -8.57 -0.85 25.77
CA GLY A 313 -7.13 -0.61 25.86
C GLY A 313 -6.35 -1.78 26.43
N ARG A 314 -6.95 -2.98 26.51
CA ARG A 314 -6.24 -4.18 26.98
C ARG A 314 -5.51 -4.84 25.81
N THR A 315 -4.26 -5.20 26.07
CA THR A 315 -3.48 -6.03 25.16
C THR A 315 -4.05 -7.44 25.13
N GLN A 316 -4.12 -8.03 23.94
CA GLN A 316 -4.55 -9.41 23.69
C GLN A 316 -3.35 -10.25 23.23
N PRO A 317 -2.58 -10.88 24.15
CA PRO A 317 -1.38 -11.62 23.81
C PRO A 317 -1.65 -12.93 23.05
N GLN A 318 -2.90 -13.32 22.84
CA GLN A 318 -3.24 -14.47 22.00
C GLN A 318 -3.59 -14.06 20.57
N LEU A 319 -3.73 -12.75 20.30
CA LEU A 319 -4.00 -12.18 18.97
C LEU A 319 -2.82 -11.34 18.53
N ARG A 320 -1.99 -11.88 17.62
CA ARG A 320 -0.92 -11.14 16.96
C ARG A 320 -1.38 -10.63 15.61
N VAL A 321 -0.78 -9.54 15.17
CA VAL A 321 -1.01 -8.94 13.85
C VAL A 321 0.32 -8.87 13.13
N ILE A 322 0.32 -9.08 11.81
CA ILE A 322 1.52 -8.94 10.99
C ILE A 322 1.23 -8.12 9.74
N GLY A 323 2.22 -7.34 9.30
CA GLY A 323 2.18 -6.68 8.01
C GLY A 323 1.30 -5.44 7.98
N SER A 324 0.55 -5.26 6.90
CA SER A 324 -0.07 -3.98 6.55
C SER A 324 -1.12 -3.50 7.54
N LEU A 325 -1.72 -4.43 8.28
CA LEU A 325 -2.61 -4.10 9.39
C LEU A 325 -1.91 -3.34 10.51
N ARG A 326 -0.57 -3.35 10.59
CA ARG A 326 0.19 -2.57 11.57
C ARG A 326 0.61 -1.19 11.07
N ILE A 327 0.21 -0.76 9.87
CA ILE A 327 0.78 0.43 9.23
C ILE A 327 0.67 1.73 10.05
N GLY A 328 -0.34 1.84 10.92
CA GLY A 328 -0.48 2.97 11.84
C GLY A 328 0.56 3.00 12.96
N THR A 329 0.91 1.83 13.51
CA THR A 329 1.90 1.69 14.59
C THR A 329 3.32 1.50 14.04
N LEU A 330 3.43 0.86 12.88
CA LEU A 330 4.67 0.44 12.23
C LEU A 330 4.61 0.75 10.73
N TRP A 331 5.12 1.92 10.33
CA TRP A 331 5.18 2.33 8.92
C TRP A 331 6.09 1.41 8.08
N GLU A 332 5.87 1.36 6.75
CA GLU A 332 6.57 0.44 5.83
C GLU A 332 6.40 -1.07 6.18
N SER A 333 5.33 -1.44 6.88
CA SER A 333 5.01 -2.84 7.23
C SER A 333 4.33 -3.62 6.10
N LEU A 334 4.89 -3.57 4.89
CA LEU A 334 4.27 -4.12 3.67
C LEU A 334 5.24 -4.95 2.82
N ALA A 335 6.53 -4.65 2.87
CA ALA A 335 7.52 -5.29 2.02
C ALA A 335 8.08 -6.58 2.66
N VAL A 336 8.59 -7.47 1.80
CA VAL A 336 9.03 -8.82 2.19
C VAL A 336 10.09 -8.82 3.30
N PRO A 337 11.13 -7.97 3.29
CA PRO A 337 12.11 -7.94 4.39
C PRO A 337 11.46 -7.68 5.75
N GLU A 338 10.61 -6.66 5.83
CA GLU A 338 9.92 -6.25 7.05
C GLU A 338 8.93 -7.33 7.52
N LEU A 339 8.22 -7.98 6.58
CA LEU A 339 7.32 -9.10 6.90
C LEU A 339 8.08 -10.33 7.44
N ARG A 340 9.28 -10.61 6.91
CA ARG A 340 10.11 -11.74 7.38
C ARG A 340 10.60 -11.52 8.81
N GLU A 341 11.05 -10.30 9.11
CA GLU A 341 11.50 -9.93 10.45
C GLU A 341 10.35 -10.02 11.47
N GLN A 342 9.18 -9.48 11.12
CA GLN A 342 7.98 -9.59 11.97
C GLN A 342 7.55 -11.04 12.19
N ALA A 343 7.50 -11.85 11.13
CA ALA A 343 7.12 -13.26 11.25
C ALA A 343 8.08 -14.03 12.17
N ALA A 344 9.37 -13.78 12.06
CA ALA A 344 10.37 -14.42 12.92
C ALA A 344 10.27 -13.97 14.38
N ALA A 345 10.01 -12.68 14.63
CA ALA A 345 9.80 -12.16 15.99
C ALA A 345 8.54 -12.77 16.63
N ILE A 346 7.41 -12.70 15.92
CA ILE A 346 6.14 -13.28 16.40
C ILE A 346 6.30 -14.77 16.67
N ALA A 347 6.96 -15.53 15.80
CA ALA A 347 7.17 -16.96 16.01
C ALA A 347 7.95 -17.26 17.30
N ARG A 348 9.00 -16.50 17.61
CA ARG A 348 9.75 -16.66 18.88
C ARG A 348 8.88 -16.34 20.08
N ASP A 349 8.16 -15.21 20.04
CA ASP A 349 7.32 -14.78 21.17
C ASP A 349 6.17 -15.75 21.43
N VAL A 350 5.60 -16.33 20.36
CA VAL A 350 4.54 -17.33 20.47
C VAL A 350 5.04 -18.64 21.07
N LEU A 351 6.27 -19.08 20.74
CA LEU A 351 6.85 -20.27 21.39
C LEU A 351 7.02 -20.06 22.89
N VAL A 352 7.54 -18.90 23.31
CA VAL A 352 7.68 -18.52 24.72
C VAL A 352 6.31 -18.50 25.42
N LEU A 353 5.29 -17.90 24.79
CA LEU A 353 3.93 -17.85 25.34
C LEU A 353 3.33 -19.25 25.53
N LEU A 354 3.68 -20.20 24.68
CA LEU A 354 3.23 -21.59 24.75
C LEU A 354 4.10 -22.46 25.67
N GLY A 355 5.12 -21.89 26.33
CA GLY A 355 6.06 -22.61 27.19
C GLY A 355 6.95 -23.60 26.45
N ARG A 356 7.35 -23.27 25.21
CA ARG A 356 8.14 -24.13 24.32
C ARG A 356 9.52 -23.58 23.98
#